data_AF-A0A933VU72-F1
#
_entry.id   AF-A0A933VU72-F1
#
_cell.length_a   1.000
_cell.length_b   1.000
_cell.length_c   1.000
_cell.angle_alpha   90.00
_cell.angle_beta   90.00
_cell.angle_gamma   90.00
#
_symmetry.space_group_name_H-M   'P 1'
#
loop_
_entity.id
_entity.type
_entity.pdbx_description
1 polymer ?
#
loop_
_entity_poly.entity_id
_entity_poly.type
_entity_poly.pdbx_seq_one_letter_code
_entity_poly.pdbx_strand_id
1 'polypeptide(L)'
;MSATTQLAAGTWIHNPATGEVARVNVGPAESDGRRFEADLWLQPGAAVVGAHVHTRFIERFEVVGGEVGLLLGDETRHAGAGDPAITVPVGTVHDWWNAGAGIAHVRFTVEAAPNAPGRPATRFTESIEVLFSLGALGHVNAKGLPDPLWLAAIAREYRDVVHFVRPPAVVQAALFGPLSALARRTGRDPRRPDLHGPAAPCVIADPGEDGLAELLARPVDARAAHGH
;
A
#
# COMPACT_ATOMS: atom_id res chain seq x y z
N MET A 1 -12.43 21.15 -7.31
CA MET A 1 -11.71 19.90 -7.01
C MET A 1 -10.29 20.14 -7.48
N SER A 2 -9.32 20.30 -6.56
CA SER A 2 -7.92 20.37 -6.98
C SER A 2 -7.56 18.99 -7.51
N ALA A 3 -7.07 18.91 -8.75
CA ALA A 3 -6.54 17.66 -9.27
C ALA A 3 -5.31 17.32 -8.41
N THR A 4 -5.44 16.31 -7.55
CA THR A 4 -4.28 15.70 -6.90
C THR A 4 -3.41 15.14 -8.03
N THR A 5 -2.17 15.62 -8.13
CA THR A 5 -1.21 15.08 -9.10
C THR A 5 -0.98 13.62 -8.77
N GLN A 6 -1.21 12.72 -9.73
CA GLN A 6 -1.10 11.28 -9.53
C GLN A 6 0.34 10.80 -9.73
N LEU A 7 0.69 9.65 -9.15
CA LEU A 7 1.94 8.97 -9.45
C LEU A 7 2.03 8.64 -10.95
N ALA A 8 3.17 8.98 -11.57
CA ALA A 8 3.45 8.74 -12.98
C ALA A 8 4.53 7.66 -13.14
N ALA A 9 4.59 7.00 -14.30
CA ALA A 9 5.69 6.11 -14.64
C ALA A 9 7.07 6.75 -14.38
N GLY A 10 7.98 5.97 -13.80
CA GLY A 10 9.32 6.42 -13.37
C GLY A 10 9.36 7.08 -11.99
N THR A 11 8.21 7.32 -11.35
CA THR A 11 8.18 7.85 -9.97
C THR A 11 8.68 6.79 -9.00
N TRP A 12 9.54 7.18 -8.07
CA TRP A 12 10.02 6.33 -6.99
C TRP A 12 9.38 6.76 -5.67
N ILE A 13 8.89 5.78 -4.91
CA ILE A 13 8.36 5.99 -3.57
C ILE A 13 9.03 5.05 -2.57
N HIS A 14 9.20 5.50 -1.33
CA HIS A 14 9.83 4.75 -0.27
C HIS A 14 9.10 4.95 1.06
N ASN A 15 8.85 3.84 1.74
CA ASN A 15 8.36 3.82 3.11
C ASN A 15 9.47 3.28 4.04
N PRO A 16 10.28 4.16 4.63
CA PRO A 16 11.41 3.74 5.47
C PRO A 16 10.95 3.05 6.77
N ALA A 17 9.70 3.25 7.19
CA ALA A 17 9.22 2.70 8.45
C ALA A 17 8.99 1.19 8.38
N THR A 18 8.59 0.67 7.21
CA THR A 18 8.27 -0.75 6.97
C THR A 18 9.14 -1.39 5.89
N GLY A 19 9.98 -0.62 5.20
CA GLY A 19 11.05 -1.12 4.36
C GLY A 19 10.64 -1.43 2.92
N GLU A 20 9.63 -0.73 2.40
CA GLU A 20 9.18 -0.86 1.01
C GLU A 20 9.73 0.26 0.14
N VAL A 21 10.36 -0.10 -0.97
CA VAL A 21 10.71 0.82 -2.07
C VAL A 21 9.91 0.40 -3.30
N ALA A 22 9.36 1.35 -4.04
CA ALA A 22 8.64 1.05 -5.28
C ALA A 22 9.02 2.00 -6.41
N ARG A 23 9.10 1.46 -7.62
CA ARG A 23 9.21 2.22 -8.88
C ARG A 23 7.95 2.01 -9.69
N VAL A 24 7.28 3.10 -10.03
CA VAL A 24 6.05 3.06 -10.83
C VAL A 24 6.39 2.72 -12.29
N ASN A 25 5.77 1.68 -12.82
CA ASN A 25 5.89 1.26 -14.22
C ASN A 25 4.78 1.88 -15.07
N VAL A 26 3.55 1.87 -14.55
CA VAL A 26 2.37 2.47 -15.18
C VAL A 26 1.61 3.24 -14.10
N GLY A 27 1.50 4.54 -14.28
CA GLY A 27 0.72 5.42 -13.42
C GLY A 27 -0.78 5.36 -13.73
N PRO A 28 -1.67 5.67 -12.77
CA PRO A 28 -3.11 5.57 -13.01
C PRO A 28 -3.60 6.53 -14.10
N ALA A 29 -2.96 7.69 -14.27
CA ALA A 29 -3.31 8.67 -15.31
C ALA A 29 -3.23 8.10 -16.74
N GLU A 30 -2.36 7.12 -16.98
CA GLU A 30 -2.16 6.48 -18.29
C GLU A 30 -3.31 5.57 -18.71
N SER A 31 -4.20 5.23 -17.77
CA SER A 31 -5.31 4.30 -17.95
C SER A 31 -6.65 4.87 -17.48
N ASP A 32 -6.79 6.20 -17.46
CA ASP A 32 -7.97 6.87 -16.91
C ASP A 32 -8.27 6.49 -15.44
N GLY A 33 -7.24 6.14 -14.67
CA GLY A 33 -7.33 5.73 -13.27
C GLY A 33 -7.78 4.29 -13.06
N ARG A 34 -7.60 3.42 -14.06
CA ARG A 34 -8.08 2.03 -14.06
C ARG A 34 -7.00 0.98 -13.82
N ARG A 35 -5.73 1.31 -14.03
CA ARG A 35 -4.58 0.41 -13.88
C ARG A 35 -3.42 1.12 -13.21
N PHE A 36 -2.74 0.40 -12.32
CA PHE A 36 -1.46 0.80 -11.74
C PHE A 36 -0.52 -0.40 -11.76
N GLU A 37 0.76 -0.16 -12.03
CA GLU A 37 1.79 -1.18 -11.96
C GLU A 37 3.07 -0.58 -11.37
N ALA A 38 3.74 -1.34 -10.52
CA ALA A 38 5.04 -0.99 -9.98
C ALA A 38 5.92 -2.21 -9.74
N ASP A 39 7.23 -2.01 -9.82
CA ASP A 39 8.21 -2.88 -9.18
C ASP A 39 8.31 -2.49 -7.70
N LEU A 40 8.15 -3.45 -6.80
CA LEU A 40 8.25 -3.28 -5.35
C LEU A 40 9.39 -4.12 -4.81
N TRP A 41 10.26 -3.50 -4.00
CA TRP A 41 11.28 -4.16 -3.21
C TRP A 41 10.89 -4.08 -1.74
N LEU A 42 10.85 -5.24 -1.10
CA LEU A 42 10.46 -5.42 0.29
C LEU A 42 11.66 -5.91 1.09
N GLN A 43 12.02 -5.17 2.13
CA GLN A 43 13.00 -5.65 3.12
C GLN A 43 12.43 -6.81 3.95
N PRO A 44 13.26 -7.63 4.62
CA PRO A 44 12.79 -8.69 5.51
C PRO A 44 11.84 -8.13 6.57
N GLY A 45 10.70 -8.80 6.76
CA GLY A 45 9.66 -8.38 7.70
C GLY A 45 8.70 -7.30 7.19
N ALA A 46 8.93 -6.71 6.01
CA ALA A 46 8.00 -5.79 5.37
C ALA A 46 6.67 -6.49 5.04
N ALA A 47 5.56 -5.80 5.26
CA ALA A 47 4.22 -6.34 5.09
C ALA A 47 3.18 -5.24 4.88
N VAL A 48 2.09 -5.59 4.19
CA VAL A 48 0.94 -4.70 4.05
C VAL A 48 0.11 -4.66 5.34
N VAL A 49 -0.81 -3.68 5.43
CA VAL A 49 -1.65 -3.36 6.59
C VAL A 49 -2.70 -4.46 6.86
N GLY A 50 -2.23 -5.66 7.21
CA GLY A 50 -2.99 -6.82 7.67
C GLY A 50 -4.06 -7.32 6.69
N ALA A 51 -4.85 -8.30 7.13
CA ALA A 51 -5.91 -8.87 6.30
C ALA A 51 -7.02 -7.87 5.92
N HIS A 52 -7.24 -7.71 4.61
CA HIS A 52 -8.18 -6.76 4.03
C HIS A 52 -8.85 -7.28 2.74
N VAL A 53 -9.77 -6.51 2.20
CA VAL A 53 -10.55 -6.81 0.99
C VAL A 53 -10.65 -5.59 0.10
N HIS A 54 -10.51 -5.79 -1.22
CA HIS A 54 -10.77 -4.80 -2.26
C HIS A 54 -12.05 -5.15 -3.03
N THR A 55 -12.93 -4.18 -3.24
CA THR A 55 -14.26 -4.41 -3.86
C THR A 55 -14.37 -3.91 -5.30
N ARG A 56 -13.31 -3.29 -5.85
CA ARG A 56 -13.34 -2.59 -7.13
C ARG A 56 -12.21 -2.94 -8.10
N PHE A 57 -11.24 -3.73 -7.68
CA PHE A 57 -10.09 -4.10 -8.48
C PHE A 57 -9.57 -5.46 -8.05
N ILE A 58 -8.82 -6.08 -8.95
CA ILE A 58 -7.99 -7.24 -8.67
C ILE A 58 -6.57 -6.77 -8.41
N GLU A 59 -5.85 -7.55 -7.63
CA GLU A 59 -4.40 -7.39 -7.47
C GLU A 59 -3.68 -8.59 -8.08
N ARG A 60 -2.48 -8.36 -8.60
CA ARG A 60 -1.61 -9.42 -9.11
C ARG A 60 -0.19 -9.23 -8.61
N PHE A 61 0.40 -10.33 -8.14
CA PHE A 61 1.72 -10.43 -7.55
C PHE A 61 2.57 -11.38 -8.38
N GLU A 62 3.52 -10.84 -9.12
CA GLU A 62 4.53 -11.63 -9.82
C GLU A 62 5.86 -11.47 -9.10
N VAL A 63 6.37 -12.57 -8.52
CA VAL A 63 7.63 -12.54 -7.79
C VAL A 63 8.77 -12.63 -8.79
N VAL A 64 9.59 -11.59 -8.82
CA VAL A 64 10.78 -11.49 -9.69
C VAL A 64 12.01 -12.03 -8.95
N GLY A 65 12.09 -11.82 -7.64
CA GLY A 65 13.18 -12.28 -6.78
C GLY A 65 12.76 -12.40 -5.31
N GLY A 66 13.45 -13.26 -4.56
CA GLY A 66 13.12 -13.53 -3.15
C GLY A 66 11.87 -14.38 -2.97
N GLU A 67 11.21 -14.25 -1.82
CA GLU A 67 10.03 -15.03 -1.43
C GLU A 67 9.00 -14.13 -0.75
N VAL A 68 7.73 -14.28 -1.14
CA VAL A 68 6.60 -13.61 -0.47
C VAL A 68 5.61 -14.62 0.05
N GLY A 69 5.01 -14.30 1.19
CA GLY A 69 3.85 -14.98 1.73
C GLY A 69 2.58 -14.19 1.37
N LEU A 70 1.51 -14.89 1.03
CA LEU A 70 0.19 -14.33 0.75
C LEU A 70 -0.86 -15.11 1.54
N LEU A 71 -1.70 -14.42 2.31
CA LEU A 71 -3.00 -14.94 2.72
C LEU A 71 -3.98 -14.70 1.56
N LEU A 72 -4.70 -15.73 1.14
CA LEU A 72 -5.75 -15.66 0.12
C LEU A 72 -6.98 -16.45 0.59
N GLY A 73 -8.00 -15.73 1.03
CA GLY A 73 -9.14 -16.31 1.74
C GLY A 73 -8.71 -16.80 3.11
N ASP A 74 -8.72 -18.12 3.28
CA ASP A 74 -8.29 -18.86 4.47
C ASP A 74 -6.96 -19.63 4.24
N GLU A 75 -6.41 -19.58 3.03
CA GLU A 75 -5.18 -20.27 2.68
C GLU A 75 -3.96 -19.33 2.72
N THR A 76 -2.86 -19.80 3.31
CA THR A 76 -1.55 -19.15 3.17
C THR A 76 -0.75 -19.82 2.05
N ARG A 77 -0.22 -19.01 1.15
CA ARG A 77 0.62 -19.41 0.03
C ARG A 77 1.97 -18.72 0.12
N HIS A 78 3.00 -19.38 -0.39
CA HIS A 78 4.31 -18.77 -0.59
C HIS A 78 4.61 -18.81 -2.09
N ALA A 79 5.27 -17.78 -2.60
CA ALA A 79 5.71 -17.71 -3.99
C ALA A 79 7.12 -17.13 -4.07
N GLY A 80 7.94 -17.75 -4.91
CA GLY A 80 9.28 -17.30 -5.27
C GLY A 80 9.40 -16.98 -6.76
N ALA A 81 10.60 -16.58 -7.16
CA ALA A 81 10.91 -16.31 -8.56
C ALA A 81 10.66 -17.53 -9.46
N GLY A 82 9.91 -17.33 -10.54
CA GLY A 82 9.55 -18.38 -11.50
C GLY A 82 8.22 -19.09 -11.21
N ASP A 83 7.63 -18.88 -10.03
CA ASP A 83 6.27 -19.35 -9.75
C ASP A 83 5.22 -18.56 -10.55
N PRO A 84 4.06 -19.15 -10.85
CA PRO A 84 2.95 -18.41 -11.45
C PRO A 84 2.54 -17.22 -10.58
N ALA A 85 2.33 -16.06 -11.21
CA ALA A 85 1.85 -14.89 -10.50
C ALA A 85 0.50 -15.16 -9.82
N ILE A 86 0.39 -14.72 -8.56
CA ILE A 86 -0.82 -14.89 -7.77
C ILE A 86 -1.76 -13.73 -8.08
N THR A 87 -3.02 -14.04 -8.38
CA THR A 87 -4.08 -13.03 -8.54
C THR A 87 -5.02 -13.10 -7.36
N VAL A 88 -5.31 -11.94 -6.76
CA VAL A 88 -6.33 -11.74 -5.74
C VAL A 88 -7.60 -11.24 -6.43
N PRO A 89 -8.66 -12.05 -6.51
CA PRO A 89 -9.93 -11.61 -7.08
C PRO A 89 -10.62 -10.56 -6.20
N VAL A 90 -11.47 -9.74 -6.82
CA VAL A 90 -12.36 -8.81 -6.11
C VAL A 90 -13.13 -9.53 -5.00
N GLY A 91 -13.20 -8.92 -3.83
CA GLY A 91 -13.96 -9.45 -2.69
C GLY A 91 -13.23 -10.54 -1.89
N THR A 92 -12.00 -10.89 -2.27
CA THR A 92 -11.21 -11.90 -1.57
C THR A 92 -10.46 -11.28 -0.39
N VAL A 93 -10.58 -11.88 0.78
CA VAL A 93 -9.75 -11.52 1.94
C VAL A 93 -8.29 -11.87 1.63
N HIS A 94 -7.38 -10.94 1.83
CA HIS A 94 -5.96 -11.20 1.61
C HIS A 94 -5.06 -10.32 2.49
N ASP A 95 -3.83 -10.77 2.63
CA ASP A 95 -2.69 -10.10 3.28
C ASP A 95 -1.41 -10.58 2.59
N TRP A 96 -0.31 -9.85 2.69
CA TRP A 96 0.96 -10.30 2.14
C TRP A 96 2.18 -9.64 2.78
N TRP A 97 3.31 -10.37 2.74
CA TRP A 97 4.55 -10.00 3.40
C TRP A 97 5.77 -10.59 2.68
N ASN A 98 6.95 -10.02 2.95
CA ASN A 98 8.21 -10.68 2.63
C ASN A 98 8.41 -11.87 3.58
N ALA A 99 8.37 -13.09 3.03
CA ALA A 99 8.53 -14.32 3.80
C ALA A 99 9.99 -14.80 3.88
N GLY A 100 10.87 -14.24 3.06
CA GLY A 100 12.28 -14.60 3.02
C GLY A 100 13.16 -13.82 4.00
N ALA A 101 14.40 -14.30 4.14
CA ALA A 101 15.44 -13.62 4.92
C ALA A 101 16.17 -12.49 4.16
N GLY A 102 15.90 -12.34 2.86
CA GLY A 102 16.49 -11.33 1.97
C GLY A 102 15.45 -10.39 1.39
N ILE A 103 15.85 -9.56 0.42
CA ILE A 103 14.92 -8.68 -0.30
C ILE A 103 13.99 -9.51 -1.19
N ALA A 104 12.69 -9.24 -1.13
CA ALA A 104 11.73 -9.71 -2.13
C ALA A 104 11.48 -8.61 -3.16
N HIS A 105 11.56 -8.95 -4.44
CA HIS A 105 11.22 -8.08 -5.57
C HIS A 105 9.96 -8.61 -6.26
N VAL A 106 8.91 -7.81 -6.29
CA VAL A 106 7.60 -8.16 -6.81
C VAL A 106 7.19 -7.16 -7.87
N ARG A 107 6.72 -7.63 -9.03
CA ARG A 107 5.92 -6.83 -9.94
C ARG A 107 4.46 -6.89 -9.49
N PHE A 108 3.98 -5.76 -8.99
CA PHE A 108 2.64 -5.61 -8.43
C PHE A 108 1.75 -4.86 -9.41
N THR A 109 0.54 -5.35 -9.63
CA THR A 109 -0.45 -4.70 -10.50
C THR A 109 -1.79 -4.59 -9.79
N VAL A 110 -2.41 -3.41 -9.93
CA VAL A 110 -3.82 -3.17 -9.62
C VAL A 110 -4.56 -2.96 -10.92
N GLU A 111 -5.61 -3.74 -11.15
CA GLU A 111 -6.47 -3.60 -12.32
C GLU A 111 -7.94 -3.50 -11.91
N ALA A 112 -8.57 -2.41 -12.30
CA ALA A 112 -9.96 -2.16 -11.96
C ALA A 112 -10.89 -3.19 -12.61
N ALA A 113 -11.81 -3.73 -11.82
CA ALA A 113 -12.75 -4.74 -12.27
C ALA A 113 -13.67 -4.16 -13.37
N PRO A 114 -14.13 -4.94 -14.37
CA PRO A 114 -14.80 -4.42 -15.56
C PRO A 114 -15.94 -3.43 -15.29
N ASN A 115 -16.75 -3.69 -14.25
CA ASN A 115 -17.91 -2.87 -13.87
C ASN A 115 -17.66 -1.93 -12.69
N ALA A 116 -16.41 -1.79 -12.23
CA ALA A 116 -16.10 -0.91 -11.11
C ALA A 116 -16.32 0.56 -11.50
N PRO A 117 -17.09 1.35 -10.72
CA PRO A 117 -17.28 2.77 -11.02
C PRO A 117 -16.03 3.59 -10.69
N GLY A 118 -15.88 4.71 -11.38
CA GLY A 118 -14.84 5.70 -11.10
C GLY A 118 -13.44 5.25 -11.47
N ARG A 119 -12.46 5.64 -10.65
CA ARG A 119 -11.01 5.50 -10.89
C ARG A 119 -10.31 4.70 -9.79
N PRO A 120 -10.54 3.38 -9.66
CA PRO A 120 -10.08 2.61 -8.51
C PRO A 120 -8.56 2.59 -8.34
N ALA A 121 -7.79 2.56 -9.43
CA ALA A 121 -6.33 2.57 -9.35
C ALA A 121 -5.80 3.92 -8.86
N THR A 122 -6.41 5.05 -9.27
CA THR A 122 -6.08 6.37 -8.72
C THR A 122 -6.34 6.41 -7.21
N ARG A 123 -7.50 5.92 -6.77
CA ARG A 123 -7.87 5.90 -5.34
C ARG A 123 -6.94 5.00 -4.53
N PHE A 124 -6.53 3.87 -5.10
CA PHE A 124 -5.54 2.98 -4.51
C PHE A 124 -4.20 3.69 -4.31
N THR A 125 -3.64 4.33 -5.34
CA THR A 125 -2.35 5.01 -5.22
C THR A 125 -2.40 6.17 -4.22
N GLU A 126 -3.48 6.96 -4.19
CA GLU A 126 -3.69 8.01 -3.18
C GLU A 126 -3.67 7.44 -1.75
N SER A 127 -4.14 6.20 -1.55
CA SER A 127 -4.09 5.56 -0.23
C SER A 127 -2.68 5.10 0.13
N ILE A 128 -1.90 4.61 -0.84
CA ILE A 128 -0.50 4.22 -0.67
C ILE A 128 0.37 5.45 -0.39
N GLU A 129 0.18 6.54 -1.12
CA GLU A 129 0.91 7.81 -0.90
C GLU A 129 0.72 8.32 0.53
N VAL A 130 -0.50 8.25 1.06
CA VAL A 130 -0.78 8.61 2.46
C VAL A 130 -0.07 7.68 3.44
N LEU A 131 -0.21 6.37 3.28
CA LEU A 131 0.39 5.40 4.20
C LEU A 131 1.93 5.51 4.21
N PHE A 132 2.53 5.59 3.04
CA PHE A 132 3.99 5.69 2.89
C PHE A 132 4.49 7.04 3.38
N SER A 133 3.77 8.15 3.11
CA SER A 133 4.15 9.47 3.62
C SER A 133 4.06 9.55 5.14
N LEU A 134 3.07 8.91 5.76
CA LEU A 134 3.00 8.82 7.23
C LEU A 134 4.18 8.01 7.80
N GLY A 135 4.60 6.94 7.11
CA GLY A 135 5.82 6.19 7.43
C GLY A 135 7.07 7.07 7.34
N ALA A 136 7.25 7.77 6.22
CA ALA A 136 8.37 8.69 5.99
C ALA A 136 8.43 9.85 7.00
N LEU A 137 7.28 10.31 7.50
CA LEU A 137 7.18 11.34 8.53
C LEU A 137 7.34 10.81 9.97
N GLY A 138 7.52 9.50 10.16
CA GLY A 138 7.60 8.89 11.50
C GLY A 138 6.28 8.94 12.27
N HIS A 139 5.14 9.02 11.57
CA HIS A 139 3.80 9.06 12.15
C HIS A 139 3.16 7.67 12.30
N VAL A 140 4.00 6.64 12.44
CA VAL A 140 3.61 5.24 12.60
C VAL A 140 4.27 4.63 13.83
N ASN A 141 3.66 3.57 14.38
CA ASN A 141 4.22 2.82 15.50
C ASN A 141 5.22 1.75 15.02
N ALA A 142 5.77 0.97 15.96
CA ALA A 142 6.70 -0.13 15.68
C ALA A 142 6.11 -1.32 14.87
N LYS A 143 4.87 -1.21 14.39
CA LYS A 143 4.26 -2.15 13.42
C LYS A 143 3.99 -1.46 12.07
N GLY A 144 4.49 -0.26 11.86
CA GLY A 144 4.19 0.53 10.66
C GLY A 144 2.78 1.12 10.61
N LEU A 145 2.01 1.03 11.71
CA LEU A 145 0.61 1.50 11.71
C LEU A 145 0.50 2.94 12.20
N PRO A 146 -0.23 3.81 11.48
CA PRO A 146 -0.61 5.12 11.99
C PRO A 146 -1.44 5.04 13.29
N ASP A 147 -1.55 6.17 14.00
CA ASP A 147 -2.40 6.24 15.19
C ASP A 147 -3.90 6.00 14.87
N PRO A 148 -4.74 5.66 15.86
CA PRO A 148 -6.14 5.33 15.62
C PRO A 148 -6.98 6.42 14.93
N LEU A 149 -6.65 7.70 15.10
CA LEU A 149 -7.37 8.78 14.42
C LEU A 149 -6.98 8.85 12.93
N TRP A 150 -5.71 8.63 12.62
CA TRP A 150 -5.26 8.46 11.23
C TRP A 150 -5.92 7.25 10.57
N LEU A 151 -5.92 6.09 11.24
CA LEU A 151 -6.56 4.88 10.72
C LEU A 151 -8.06 5.10 10.47
N ALA A 152 -8.77 5.75 11.38
CA ALA A 152 -10.19 6.07 11.19
C ALA A 152 -10.42 7.05 10.03
N ALA A 153 -9.55 8.03 9.85
CA ALA A 153 -9.66 8.99 8.75
C ALA A 153 -9.38 8.33 7.39
N ILE A 154 -8.31 7.52 7.29
CA ILE A 154 -7.93 6.76 6.09
C ILE A 154 -9.02 5.76 5.73
N ALA A 155 -9.48 4.94 6.69
CA ALA A 155 -10.54 3.96 6.46
C ALA A 155 -11.86 4.62 6.01
N ARG A 156 -12.16 5.83 6.51
CA ARG A 156 -13.36 6.56 6.11
C ARG A 156 -13.25 7.17 4.71
N GLU A 157 -12.07 7.69 4.38
CA GLU A 157 -11.76 8.31 3.08
C GLU A 157 -11.71 7.25 1.98
N TYR A 158 -10.87 6.24 2.16
CA TYR A 158 -10.59 5.18 1.19
C TYR A 158 -11.44 3.92 1.38
N ARG A 159 -12.66 4.07 1.91
CA ARG A 159 -13.63 2.97 2.05
C ARG A 159 -14.04 2.35 0.71
N ASP A 160 -13.74 3.02 -0.39
CA ASP A 160 -13.93 2.56 -1.75
C ASP A 160 -12.74 1.77 -2.31
N VAL A 161 -11.62 1.78 -1.59
CA VAL A 161 -10.38 1.05 -1.91
C VAL A 161 -10.29 -0.19 -1.05
N VAL A 162 -10.29 -0.02 0.28
CA VAL A 162 -9.92 -1.05 1.25
C VAL A 162 -11.00 -1.22 2.32
N HIS A 163 -11.31 -2.47 2.62
CA HIS A 163 -12.14 -2.87 3.74
C HIS A 163 -11.36 -3.80 4.66
N PHE A 164 -11.25 -3.44 5.94
CA PHE A 164 -10.63 -4.32 6.93
C PHE A 164 -11.60 -5.43 7.36
N VAL A 165 -11.08 -6.63 7.60
CA VAL A 165 -11.88 -7.77 8.06
C VAL A 165 -12.36 -7.57 9.50
N ARG A 166 -11.58 -6.85 10.32
CA ARG A 166 -11.91 -6.54 11.71
C ARG A 166 -11.62 -5.07 12.02
N PRO A 167 -12.46 -4.40 12.85
CA PRO A 167 -13.71 -4.90 13.45
C PRO A 167 -14.85 -5.02 12.41
N PRO A 168 -16.03 -5.61 12.72
CA PRO A 168 -17.13 -5.76 11.74
C PRO A 168 -17.56 -4.44 11.10
N ALA A 169 -18.05 -4.48 9.86
CA ALA A 169 -18.35 -3.28 9.07
C ALA A 169 -19.32 -2.29 9.75
N VAL A 170 -20.30 -2.78 10.52
CA VAL A 170 -21.22 -1.93 11.29
C VAL A 170 -20.49 -1.17 12.41
N VAL A 171 -19.52 -1.82 13.05
CA VAL A 171 -18.66 -1.21 14.06
C VAL A 171 -17.73 -0.18 13.41
N GLN A 172 -17.14 -0.50 12.25
CA GLN A 172 -16.36 0.46 11.47
C GLN A 172 -17.19 1.69 11.10
N ALA A 173 -18.42 1.50 10.62
CA ALA A 173 -19.31 2.59 10.22
C ALA A 173 -19.69 3.50 11.41
N ALA A 174 -19.99 2.92 12.57
CA ALA A 174 -20.35 3.65 13.78
C ALA A 174 -19.16 4.42 14.39
N LEU A 175 -17.96 3.85 14.37
CA LEU A 175 -16.77 4.46 14.96
C LEU A 175 -16.10 5.49 14.03
N PHE A 176 -15.93 5.16 12.75
CA PHE A 176 -15.07 5.94 11.86
C PHE A 176 -15.69 7.28 11.45
N GLY A 177 -17.01 7.45 11.46
CA GLY A 177 -17.64 8.74 11.16
C GLY A 177 -17.24 9.85 12.16
N PRO A 178 -17.58 9.71 13.45
CA PRO A 178 -17.20 10.68 14.48
C PRO A 178 -15.68 10.80 14.66
N LEU A 179 -14.95 9.68 14.64
CA LEU A 179 -13.49 9.69 14.79
C LEU A 179 -12.81 10.39 13.61
N SER A 180 -13.29 10.23 12.38
CA SER A 180 -12.77 10.96 11.22
C SER A 180 -13.02 12.47 11.33
N ALA A 181 -14.16 12.89 11.86
CA ALA A 181 -14.41 14.31 12.12
C ALA A 181 -13.47 14.88 13.18
N LEU A 182 -13.21 14.12 14.26
CA LEU A 182 -12.23 14.48 15.28
C LEU A 182 -10.80 14.50 14.71
N ALA A 183 -10.43 13.51 13.91
CA ALA A 183 -9.14 13.41 13.26
C ALA A 183 -8.82 14.68 12.47
N ARG A 184 -9.76 15.14 11.64
CA ARG A 184 -9.59 16.39 10.87
C ARG A 184 -9.41 17.63 11.75
N ARG A 185 -10.11 17.71 12.89
CA ARG A 185 -9.91 18.81 13.86
C ARG A 185 -8.51 18.82 14.48
N THR A 186 -7.82 17.68 14.47
CA THR A 186 -6.43 17.54 14.94
C THR A 186 -5.39 17.54 13.82
N GLY A 187 -5.77 17.94 12.59
CA GLY A 187 -4.86 18.01 11.44
C GLY A 187 -4.60 16.67 10.74
N ARG A 188 -5.29 15.60 11.15
CA ARG A 188 -5.23 14.27 10.54
C ARG A 188 -6.27 14.17 9.43
N ASP A 189 -5.89 14.62 8.25
CA ASP A 189 -6.74 14.58 7.06
C ASP A 189 -5.97 13.89 5.93
N PRO A 190 -6.37 12.68 5.50
CA PRO A 190 -5.71 11.97 4.41
C PRO A 190 -5.84 12.69 3.06
N ARG A 191 -6.68 13.71 2.94
CA ARG A 191 -6.86 14.50 1.71
C ARG A 191 -5.90 15.68 1.61
N ARG A 192 -5.01 15.84 2.59
CA ARG A 192 -4.02 16.91 2.63
C ARG A 192 -3.12 16.86 1.40
N PRO A 193 -3.05 17.92 0.57
CA PRO A 193 -2.30 17.89 -0.69
C PRO A 193 -0.81 17.57 -0.53
N ASP A 194 -0.22 17.88 0.63
CA ASP A 194 1.18 17.59 0.91
C ASP A 194 1.48 16.11 1.16
N LEU A 195 0.47 15.25 1.28
CA LEU A 195 0.64 13.80 1.36
C LEU A 195 0.54 13.11 0.00
N HIS A 196 0.37 13.87 -1.08
CA HIS A 196 0.08 13.33 -2.42
C HIS A 196 0.93 13.94 -3.51
N GLY A 197 1.06 13.17 -4.59
CA GLY A 197 1.74 13.56 -5.81
C GLY A 197 3.25 13.65 -5.67
N PRO A 198 3.93 14.27 -6.66
CA PRO A 198 5.39 14.26 -6.75
C PRO A 198 6.14 14.92 -5.60
N ALA A 199 5.45 15.69 -4.75
CA ALA A 199 6.03 16.36 -3.59
C ALA A 199 5.68 15.66 -2.26
N ALA A 200 4.96 14.53 -2.31
CA ALA A 200 4.64 13.77 -1.11
C ALA A 200 5.93 13.29 -0.41
N PRO A 201 5.97 13.25 0.94
CA PRO A 201 7.13 12.82 1.70
C PRO A 201 7.67 11.44 1.32
N CYS A 202 6.83 10.54 0.80
CA CYS A 202 7.28 9.23 0.34
C CYS A 202 8.00 9.24 -1.02
N VAL A 203 7.85 10.30 -1.82
CA VAL A 203 8.48 10.37 -3.14
C VAL A 203 9.96 10.68 -2.99
N ILE A 204 10.80 9.86 -3.63
CA ILE A 204 12.25 10.02 -3.64
C ILE A 204 12.74 10.24 -5.08
N ALA A 205 13.94 10.80 -5.21
CA ALA A 205 14.63 10.81 -6.50
C ALA A 205 14.95 9.37 -6.91
N ASP A 206 15.13 9.14 -8.22
CA ASP A 206 15.63 7.86 -8.73
C ASP A 206 16.95 7.52 -8.02
N PRO A 207 16.97 6.44 -7.22
CA PRO A 207 18.15 6.11 -6.43
C PRO A 207 19.26 5.43 -7.27
N GLY A 208 18.96 5.02 -8.50
CA GLY A 208 19.83 4.11 -9.26
C GLY A 208 20.04 2.77 -8.56
N GLU A 209 20.93 1.95 -9.09
CA GLU A 209 21.21 0.61 -8.56
C GLU A 209 21.88 0.66 -7.17
N ASP A 210 22.95 1.44 -7.04
CA ASP A 210 23.70 1.57 -5.79
C ASP A 210 22.86 2.21 -4.67
N GLY A 211 22.09 3.25 -5.00
CA GLY A 211 21.22 3.91 -4.01
C GLY A 211 20.06 3.02 -3.58
N LEU A 212 19.50 2.21 -4.49
CA LEU A 212 18.48 1.22 -4.13
C LEU A 212 19.06 0.19 -3.17
N ALA A 213 20.27 -0.32 -3.45
CA ALA A 213 20.95 -1.25 -2.56
C ALA A 213 21.21 -0.61 -1.17
N GLU A 214 21.62 0.66 -1.12
CA GLU A 214 21.81 1.38 0.14
C GLU A 214 20.50 1.53 0.93
N LEU A 215 19.40 1.91 0.27
CA LEU A 215 18.08 2.03 0.91
C LEU A 215 17.64 0.69 1.51
N LEU A 216 17.77 -0.40 0.75
CA LEU A 216 17.36 -1.74 1.14
C LEU A 216 18.29 -2.41 2.19
N ALA A 217 19.47 -1.84 2.42
CA ALA A 217 20.38 -2.28 3.48
C ALA A 217 20.10 -1.62 4.84
N ARG A 218 19.28 -0.56 4.88
CA ARG A 218 18.99 0.17 6.13
C ARG A 218 18.13 -0.65 7.08
N PRO A 219 18.36 -0.59 8.40
CA PRO A 219 17.45 -1.20 9.36
C PRO A 219 16.04 -0.65 9.24
N VAL A 220 15.05 -1.53 9.33
CA VAL A 220 13.62 -1.17 9.39
C VAL A 220 13.20 -1.07 10.85
N ASP A 221 12.57 0.03 11.23
CA ASP A 221 12.12 0.25 12.62
C ASP A 221 10.87 -0.58 12.98
N ALA A 222 10.02 -0.89 11.99
CA ALA A 222 8.87 -1.76 12.20
C ALA A 222 9.32 -3.22 12.42
N ARG A 223 8.65 -3.87 13.38
CA ARG A 223 8.78 -5.31 13.60
C ARG A 223 8.08 -6.06 12.48
N ALA A 224 8.60 -7.24 12.16
CA ALA A 224 7.96 -8.17 11.24
C ALA A 224 6.49 -8.38 11.60
N ALA A 225 5.60 -8.17 10.63
CA ALA A 225 4.16 -8.32 10.84
C ALA A 225 3.75 -9.79 11.04
N HIS A 226 4.50 -10.69 10.42
CA HIS A 226 4.35 -12.14 10.53
C HIS A 226 5.61 -12.72 11.17
N GLY A 227 5.44 -13.63 12.13
CA GLY A 227 6.57 -14.20 12.87
C GLY A 227 7.43 -15.09 11.98
N HIS A 228 8.76 -14.96 12.09
CA HIS A 228 9.72 -15.96 11.63
C HIS A 228 10.04 -16.92 12.78
#